data_AF-A0A285C0C4-F1
#
_entry.id   AF-A0A285C0C4-F1
#
_cell.length_a   1.000
_cell.length_b   1.000
_cell.length_c   1.000
_cell.angle_alpha   90.00
_cell.angle_beta   90.00
_cell.angle_gamma   90.00
#
_symmetry.space_group_name_H-M   'P 1'
#
loop_
_entity.id
_entity.type
_entity.pdbx_description
1 polymer ?
#
loop_
_entity_poly.entity_id
_entity_poly.type
_entity_poly.pdbx_seq_one_letter_code
_entity_poly.pdbx_strand_id
1 'polypeptide(L)'
;MAKILFKLNGVPDDEAYEVRELLTNNGIDYYETTPGNWGVSMPAIWLRDEAQFEKARALLDTYQNERSTRMREEYDRLKREGKNQTFFDAVKQKPVSFTIYLALALLVIYLSIKLVLDLAP
;
A
#
# COMPACT_ATOMS: atom_id res chain seq x y z
N MET A 1 2.10 18.02 -26.61
CA MET A 1 0.99 18.35 -25.68
C MET A 1 1.44 18.00 -24.27
N ALA A 2 0.79 18.51 -23.22
CA ALA A 2 1.19 18.12 -21.86
C ALA A 2 0.87 16.64 -21.58
N LYS A 3 1.82 15.92 -20.99
CA LYS A 3 1.68 14.49 -20.66
C LYS A 3 1.77 14.25 -19.16
N ILE A 4 0.96 13.32 -18.65
CA ILE A 4 1.03 12.86 -17.27
C ILE A 4 2.31 12.05 -17.09
N LEU A 5 3.22 12.54 -16.25
CA LEU A 5 4.41 11.80 -15.88
C LEU A 5 4.11 10.86 -14.71
N PHE A 6 3.50 11.41 -13.65
CA PHE A 6 3.35 10.73 -12.37
C PHE A 6 2.03 11.12 -11.69
N LYS A 7 1.30 10.16 -11.14
CA LYS A 7 0.04 10.40 -10.43
C LYS A 7 0.34 10.51 -8.94
N LEU A 8 -0.17 11.54 -8.29
CA LEU A 8 0.06 11.80 -6.86
C LEU A 8 -1.03 11.17 -5.97
N ASN A 9 -1.99 10.45 -6.54
CA ASN A 9 -3.03 9.77 -5.80
C ASN A 9 -2.46 8.63 -4.95
N GLY A 10 -2.54 8.78 -3.62
CA GLY A 10 -2.04 7.79 -2.67
C GLY A 10 -0.52 7.75 -2.56
N VAL A 11 0.18 8.74 -3.12
CA VAL A 11 1.63 8.87 -2.99
C VAL A 11 1.96 9.60 -1.68
N PRO A 12 2.87 9.07 -0.86
CA PRO A 12 3.37 9.75 0.32
C PRO A 12 4.01 11.12 -0.01
N ASP A 13 3.89 12.10 0.89
CA ASP A 13 4.40 13.45 0.66
C ASP A 13 5.92 13.49 0.42
N ASP A 14 6.68 12.58 1.04
CA ASP A 14 8.12 12.40 0.84
C ASP A 14 8.43 11.97 -0.60
N GLU A 15 7.72 10.98 -1.13
CA GLU A 15 7.90 10.51 -2.50
C GLU A 15 7.51 11.59 -3.51
N ALA A 16 6.42 12.31 -3.26
CA ALA A 16 6.03 13.44 -4.08
C ALA A 16 7.10 14.55 -4.07
N TYR A 17 7.73 14.82 -2.92
CA TYR A 17 8.84 15.77 -2.82
C TYR A 17 10.08 15.28 -3.57
N GLU A 18 10.49 14.03 -3.40
CA GLU A 18 11.64 13.43 -4.10
C GLU A 18 11.46 13.46 -5.62
N VAL A 19 10.25 13.18 -6.13
CA VAL A 19 9.96 13.27 -7.57
C VAL A 19 10.03 14.72 -8.07
N ARG A 20 9.56 15.70 -7.30
CA ARG A 20 9.70 17.12 -7.63
C ARG A 20 11.18 17.54 -7.70
N GLU A 21 11.97 17.13 -6.71
CA GLU A 21 13.41 17.39 -6.66
C GLU A 21 14.16 16.72 -7.82
N LEU A 22 13.82 15.47 -8.14
CA LEU A 22 14.38 14.74 -9.29
C LEU A 22 14.17 15.50 -10.60
N LEU A 23 12.98 16.04 -10.82
CA LEU A 23 12.66 16.80 -12.03
C LEU A 23 13.38 18.16 -12.05
N THR A 24 13.36 18.88 -10.93
CA THR A 24 14.06 20.18 -10.81
C THR A 24 15.57 20.03 -11.01
N ASN A 25 16.20 19.03 -10.40
CA ASN A 25 17.65 18.78 -10.53
C ASN A 25 18.07 18.41 -11.96
N ASN A 26 17.15 17.84 -12.74
CA ASN A 26 17.39 17.47 -14.14
C ASN A 26 16.98 18.56 -15.14
N GLY A 27 16.54 19.73 -14.66
CA GLY A 27 16.11 20.87 -15.46
C GLY A 27 14.85 20.60 -16.29
N ILE A 28 13.94 19.78 -15.75
CA ILE A 28 12.73 19.35 -16.46
C ILE A 28 11.56 20.23 -16.02
N ASP A 29 10.90 20.86 -16.98
CA ASP A 29 9.75 21.74 -16.72
C ASP A 29 8.47 20.94 -16.48
N TYR A 30 7.95 21.03 -15.25
CA TYR A 30 6.71 20.37 -14.85
C TYR A 30 5.70 21.33 -14.25
N TYR A 31 4.46 20.88 -14.16
CA TYR A 31 3.42 21.51 -13.36
C TYR A 31 2.60 20.45 -12.65
N GLU A 32 2.04 20.82 -11.50
CA GLU A 32 1.25 19.92 -10.68
C GLU A 32 -0.22 20.33 -10.69
N THR A 33 -1.11 19.34 -10.60
CA THR A 33 -2.52 19.57 -10.29
C THR A 33 -2.76 19.18 -8.84
N THR A 34 -3.28 20.09 -8.02
CA THR A 34 -3.59 19.85 -6.61
C THR A 34 -4.89 19.04 -6.49
N PRO A 35 -5.04 18.19 -5.46
CA PRO A 35 -6.33 17.59 -5.19
C PRO A 35 -7.32 18.67 -4.74
N GLY A 36 -8.48 18.75 -5.39
CA GLY A 36 -9.59 19.58 -4.98
C GLY A 36 -10.29 19.01 -3.74
N ASN A 37 -10.98 19.86 -2.99
CA ASN A 37 -11.63 19.51 -1.70
C ASN A 37 -12.59 18.30 -1.73
N TRP A 38 -13.04 17.87 -2.91
CA TRP A 38 -14.01 16.80 -3.08
C TRP A 38 -13.39 15.45 -3.47
N GLY A 39 -12.05 15.37 -3.60
CA GLY A 39 -11.37 14.11 -3.94
C GLY A 39 -11.58 13.59 -5.36
N VAL A 40 -12.29 14.33 -6.22
CA VAL A 40 -12.55 13.97 -7.65
C VAL A 40 -11.45 14.47 -8.59
N SER A 41 -10.62 15.39 -8.11
CA SER A 41 -9.41 15.84 -8.81
C SER A 41 -8.44 14.69 -9.03
N MET A 42 -7.75 14.70 -10.16
CA MET A 42 -6.65 13.78 -10.45
C MET A 42 -5.32 14.50 -10.22
N PRO A 43 -4.81 14.54 -8.98
CA PRO A 43 -3.53 15.16 -8.71
C PRO A 43 -2.42 14.37 -9.37
N ALA A 44 -1.61 15.08 -10.13
CA ALA A 44 -0.56 14.50 -10.94
C ALA A 44 0.48 15.56 -11.29
N ILE A 45 1.69 15.09 -11.55
CA ILE A 45 2.78 15.86 -12.14
C ILE A 45 2.71 15.67 -13.66
N TRP A 46 2.62 16.80 -14.34
CA TRP A 46 2.51 16.91 -15.78
C TRP A 46 3.75 17.56 -16.36
N LEU A 47 4.20 17.05 -17.49
CA LEU A 47 5.29 17.63 -18.26
C LEU A 47 4.74 18.59 -19.29
N ARG A 48 5.39 19.76 -19.41
CA ARG A 48 5.04 20.75 -20.43
C ARG A 48 5.56 20.34 -21.80
N ASP A 49 6.78 19.81 -21.84
CA ASP A 49 7.46 19.37 -23.05
C ASP A 49 7.37 17.85 -23.22
N GLU A 50 6.86 17.43 -24.37
CA GLU A 50 6.74 16.02 -24.75
C GLU A 50 8.10 15.42 -25.14
N ALA A 51 9.04 16.23 -25.64
CA ALA A 51 10.40 15.77 -25.95
C ALA A 51 11.18 15.37 -24.68
N GLN A 52 10.83 15.97 -23.54
CA GLN A 52 11.43 15.65 -22.23
C GLN A 52 10.75 14.46 -21.55
N PHE A 53 9.62 13.97 -22.08
CA PHE A 53 8.85 12.89 -21.48
C PHE A 53 9.63 11.59 -21.35
N GLU A 54 10.33 11.18 -22.41
CA GLU A 54 11.12 9.95 -22.39
C GLU A 54 12.26 10.03 -21.37
N LYS A 55 12.94 11.18 -21.29
CA LYS A 55 14.01 11.43 -20.31
C LYS A 55 13.45 11.40 -18.88
N ALA A 56 12.37 12.12 -18.64
CA ALA A 56 11.73 12.17 -17.32
C ALA A 56 11.22 10.81 -16.86
N ARG A 57 10.65 10.02 -17.79
CA ARG A 57 10.17 8.66 -17.53
C ARG A 57 11.34 7.73 -17.17
N ALA A 58 12.43 7.76 -17.93
CA ALA A 58 13.61 6.97 -17.63
C ALA A 58 14.22 7.29 -16.26
N LEU A 59 14.26 8.58 -15.88
CA LEU A 59 14.71 9.02 -14.56
C LEU A 59 13.79 8.51 -13.45
N LEU A 60 12.47 8.65 -13.63
CA LEU A 60 11.47 8.19 -12.67
C LEU A 60 11.51 6.66 -12.51
N ASP A 61 11.68 5.91 -13.60
CA ASP A 61 11.76 4.45 -13.57
C ASP A 61 13.02 3.98 -12.83
N THR A 62 14.14 4.68 -13.03
CA THR A 62 15.40 4.42 -12.30
C THR A 62 15.20 4.67 -10.80
N TYR A 63 14.61 5.81 -10.45
CA TYR A 63 14.29 6.16 -9.07
C TYR A 63 13.35 5.14 -8.40
N GLN A 64 12.27 4.73 -9.06
CA GLN A 64 11.35 3.73 -8.54
C GLN A 64 12.03 2.36 -8.33
N ASN A 65 12.91 1.97 -9.25
CA ASN A 65 13.67 0.73 -9.13
C ASN A 65 14.60 0.77 -7.90
N GLU A 66 15.31 1.87 -7.69
CA GLU A 66 16.16 2.09 -6.51
C GLU A 66 15.34 2.08 -5.20
N ARG A 67 14.18 2.75 -5.18
CA ARG A 67 13.28 2.77 -4.02
C ARG A 67 12.73 1.38 -3.71
N SER A 68 12.35 0.62 -4.74
CA SER A 68 11.86 -0.76 -4.58
C SER A 68 12.95 -1.69 -4.02
N THR A 69 14.19 -1.53 -4.48
CA THR A 69 15.34 -2.31 -4.00
C THR A 69 15.62 -2.00 -2.52
N ARG A 70 15.66 -0.70 -2.15
CA ARG A 70 15.83 -0.27 -0.76
C ARG A 70 14.75 -0.82 0.17
N MET A 71 13.48 -0.75 -0.24
CA MET A 71 12.36 -1.29 0.54
C MET A 71 12.45 -2.82 0.70
N ARG A 72 12.86 -3.55 -0.35
CA ARG A 72 13.07 -5.00 -0.28
C ARG A 72 14.22 -5.36 0.65
N GLU A 73 15.34 -4.64 0.59
CA GLU A 73 16.48 -4.85 1.48
C GLU A 73 16.13 -4.56 2.94
N GLU A 74 15.38 -3.50 3.20
CA GLU A 74 14.90 -3.18 4.54
C GLU A 74 13.91 -4.22 5.05
N TYR A 75 12.98 -4.68 4.20
CA TYR A 75 12.08 -5.77 4.53
C TYR A 75 12.83 -7.08 4.80
N ASP A 76 13.83 -7.42 4.00
CA ASP A 76 14.66 -8.61 4.20
C ASP A 76 15.58 -8.49 5.42
N ARG A 77 16.02 -7.28 5.78
CA ARG A 77 16.72 -7.01 7.04
C ARG A 77 15.78 -7.22 8.22
N LEU A 78 14.58 -6.62 8.20
CA LEU A 78 13.57 -6.79 9.25
C LEU A 78 13.09 -8.26 9.38
N LYS A 79 13.01 -8.97 8.26
CA LYS A 79 12.70 -10.41 8.20
C LYS A 79 13.82 -11.25 8.83
N ARG A 80 15.09 -10.92 8.55
CA ARG A 80 16.27 -11.55 9.16
C ARG A 80 16.42 -11.22 10.64
N GLU A 81 16.04 -10.02 11.06
CA GLU A 81 16.00 -9.57 12.45
C GLU A 81 14.82 -10.15 13.26
N GLY A 82 14.01 -11.04 12.68
CA GLY A 82 13.05 -11.85 13.44
C GLY A 82 11.67 -11.24 13.64
N LYS A 83 11.27 -10.20 12.88
CA LYS A 83 9.90 -9.64 12.96
C LYS A 83 8.82 -10.42 12.20
N ASN A 84 9.09 -11.68 11.83
CA ASN A 84 8.08 -12.61 11.32
C ASN A 84 7.49 -13.53 12.40
N GLN A 85 7.69 -13.23 13.69
CA GLN A 85 7.00 -13.92 14.78
C GLN A 85 5.50 -13.55 14.89
N THR A 86 5.05 -12.45 14.28
CA THR A 86 3.82 -11.79 14.73
C THR A 86 2.52 -12.55 14.47
N PHE A 87 2.46 -13.45 13.47
CA PHE A 87 1.25 -14.23 13.20
C PHE A 87 1.34 -15.69 13.69
N PHE A 88 2.45 -16.38 13.43
CA PHE A 88 2.59 -17.78 13.84
C PHE A 88 2.95 -17.95 15.33
N ASP A 89 3.74 -17.05 15.93
CA ASP A 89 4.01 -17.12 17.38
C ASP A 89 2.84 -16.58 18.22
N ALA A 90 2.01 -15.67 17.70
CA ALA A 90 0.79 -15.24 18.40
C ALA A 90 -0.24 -16.37 18.53
N VAL A 91 -0.39 -17.21 17.49
CA VAL A 91 -1.23 -18.42 17.53
C VAL A 91 -0.68 -19.46 18.51
N LYS A 92 0.64 -19.56 18.65
CA LYS A 92 1.31 -20.49 19.55
C LYS A 92 1.35 -20.00 21.01
N GLN A 93 1.30 -18.69 21.25
CA GLN A 93 1.32 -18.10 22.60
C GLN A 93 -0.02 -18.10 23.32
N LYS A 94 -1.17 -18.14 22.63
CA LYS A 94 -2.51 -18.22 23.26
C LYS A 94 -3.44 -19.27 22.66
N PRO A 95 -3.04 -20.56 22.62
CA PRO A 95 -3.88 -21.65 22.09
C PRO A 95 -5.22 -21.79 22.83
N VAL A 96 -5.26 -21.43 24.13
CA VAL A 96 -6.45 -21.54 24.99
C VAL A 96 -7.55 -20.55 24.59
N SER A 97 -7.22 -19.31 24.24
CA SER A 97 -8.24 -18.33 23.83
C SER A 97 -8.87 -18.71 22.50
N PHE A 98 -8.07 -19.19 21.55
CA PHE A 98 -8.56 -19.65 20.25
C PHE A 98 -9.49 -20.86 20.38
N THR A 99 -9.15 -21.84 21.22
CA THR A 99 -10.02 -23.00 21.49
C THR A 99 -11.30 -22.63 22.21
N ILE A 100 -11.28 -21.67 23.14
CA ILE A 100 -12.50 -21.17 23.80
C ILE A 100 -13.44 -20.49 22.80
N TYR A 101 -12.92 -19.62 21.93
CA TYR A 101 -13.75 -18.97 20.90
C TYR A 101 -14.31 -19.98 19.89
N LEU A 102 -13.51 -20.96 19.48
CA LEU A 102 -13.97 -22.03 18.59
C LEU A 102 -15.05 -22.90 19.27
N ALA A 103 -14.87 -23.26 20.53
CA ALA A 103 -15.85 -24.02 21.30
C ALA A 103 -17.15 -23.22 21.50
N LEU A 104 -17.06 -21.92 21.77
CA LEU A 104 -18.23 -21.05 21.90
C LEU A 104 -18.98 -20.94 20.56
N ALA A 105 -18.27 -20.75 19.44
CA ALA A 105 -18.87 -20.69 18.12
C ALA A 105 -19.58 -22.02 17.76
N LEU A 106 -18.94 -23.15 18.03
CA LEU A 106 -19.55 -24.48 17.84
C LEU A 106 -20.76 -24.71 18.75
N LEU A 107 -20.72 -24.22 19.99
CA LEU A 107 -21.85 -24.30 20.92
C LEU A 107 -23.04 -23.47 20.42
N VAL A 108 -22.81 -22.25 19.95
CA VAL A 108 -23.87 -21.41 19.38
C VAL A 108 -24.47 -22.05 18.13
N ILE A 109 -23.63 -22.59 17.24
CA ILE A 109 -24.09 -23.31 16.04
C ILE A 109 -24.90 -24.56 16.45
N TYR A 110 -24.40 -25.35 17.39
CA TYR A 110 -25.07 -26.54 17.89
C TYR A 110 -26.43 -26.22 18.51
N LEU A 111 -26.49 -25.20 19.38
CA LEU A 111 -27.75 -24.74 19.97
C LEU A 111 -28.70 -24.20 18.91
N SER A 112 -28.21 -23.47 17.92
CA SER A 112 -29.03 -22.95 16.83
C SER A 112 -29.62 -24.09 15.99
N ILE A 113 -28.82 -25.10 15.64
CA ILE A 113 -29.28 -26.28 14.89
C ILE A 113 -30.27 -27.10 15.73
N LYS A 114 -29.96 -27.35 17.01
CA LYS A 114 -30.83 -28.10 17.92
C LYS A 114 -32.17 -27.38 18.12
N LEU A 115 -32.15 -26.06 18.29
CA LEU A 115 -33.36 -25.23 18.39
C LEU A 115 -34.20 -25.33 17.11
N VAL A 116 -33.57 -25.22 15.94
CA VAL A 116 -34.27 -25.35 14.65
C VAL A 116 -34.85 -26.76 14.47
N LEU A 117 -34.14 -27.81 14.86
CA LEU A 117 -34.62 -29.19 14.78
C LEU A 117 -35.73 -29.50 15.78
N ASP A 118 -35.71 -28.91 16.99
CA ASP A 118 -36.79 -29.05 17.99
C ASP A 118 -38.05 -28.27 17.60
N LEU A 119 -37.91 -27.19 16.83
CA LEU A 119 -39.03 -26.38 16.31
C LEU A 119 -39.51 -26.82 14.92
N ALA A 120 -38.82 -27.75 14.27
CA ALA A 120 -39.28 -28.38 13.04
C ALA A 120 -40.22 -29.54 13.40
N PRO A 121 -41.53 -29.46 13.10
CA PRO A 121 -42.51 -30.52 13.41
C PRO A 121 -42.28 -31.81 12.62
#